data_AF-A0A3C1EV47-F1
#
_entry.id   AF-A0A3C1EV47-F1
#
_cell.length_a   1.000
_cell.length_b   1.000
_cell.length_c   1.000
_cell.angle_alpha   90.00
_cell.angle_beta   90.00
_cell.angle_gamma   90.00
#
_symmetry.space_group_name_H-M   'P 1'
#
loop_
_entity.id
_entity.type
_entity.pdbx_description
1 polymer ?
#
loop_
_entity_poly.entity_id
_entity_poly.type
_entity_poly.pdbx_seq_one_letter_code
_entity_poly.pdbx_strand_id
1 'polypeptide(L)'
;MKTMKKGFTLIELMIVVAIIGILAAIAIPKFADLIKKSKEGATKGSLGALRSAITIYYGEQEGIYPTAVTAGTGSVQVDEGDDTGIFANPTGPFLTKYLDKMPSVKLGIAGLADTDACVFISTYVPALMADNLGKWWYRGNSFGELHVSHTTTDTKGASYTSW
;
A
#
# COMPACT_ATOMS: atom_id res chain seq x y z
N MET A 1 43.68 -5.08 49.11
CA MET A 1 43.70 -6.30 48.30
C MET A 1 43.14 -5.96 46.92
N LYS A 2 43.96 -5.94 45.87
CA LYS A 2 43.59 -5.43 44.53
C LYS A 2 43.01 -6.60 43.73
N THR A 3 41.69 -6.63 43.54
CA THR A 3 41.01 -7.67 42.76
C THR A 3 41.40 -7.53 41.29
N MET A 4 42.11 -8.51 40.73
CA MET A 4 42.41 -8.52 39.29
C MET A 4 41.10 -8.66 38.50
N LYS A 5 40.78 -7.65 37.68
CA LYS A 5 39.69 -7.75 36.72
C LYS A 5 40.09 -8.75 35.64
N LYS A 6 39.38 -9.88 35.54
CA LYS A 6 39.51 -10.80 34.41
C LYS A 6 39.03 -10.07 33.15
N GLY A 7 39.91 -9.93 32.16
CA GLY A 7 39.56 -9.44 30.82
C GLY A 7 38.90 -10.54 29.99
N PHE A 8 38.07 -10.13 29.02
CA PHE A 8 37.46 -11.02 28.03
C PHE A 8 38.55 -11.53 27.07
N THR A 9 38.52 -12.80 26.69
CA THR A 9 39.47 -13.34 25.71
C THR A 9 39.03 -13.00 24.29
N LEU A 10 40.00 -12.81 23.38
CA LEU A 10 39.69 -12.58 21.96
C LEU A 10 38.94 -13.77 21.35
N ILE A 11 39.23 -14.99 21.80
CA ILE A 11 38.58 -16.19 21.27
C ILE A 11 37.11 -16.28 21.70
N GLU A 12 36.76 -15.86 22.92
CA GLU A 12 35.36 -15.76 23.34
C GLU A 12 34.60 -14.78 22.46
N LEU A 13 35.19 -13.62 22.14
CA LEU A 13 34.57 -12.66 21.25
C LEU A 13 34.40 -13.21 19.82
N MET A 14 35.40 -13.90 19.28
CA MET A 14 35.35 -14.47 17.93
C MET A 14 34.26 -15.53 17.78
N ILE A 15 34.09 -16.40 18.78
CA ILE A 15 33.02 -17.41 18.76
C ILE A 15 31.65 -16.76 18.84
N VAL A 16 31.50 -15.71 19.66
CA VAL A 16 30.22 -14.97 19.76
C VAL A 16 29.84 -14.34 18.43
N VAL A 17 30.77 -13.66 17.76
CA VAL A 17 30.50 -13.05 16.44
C VAL A 17 30.21 -14.12 15.39
N ALA A 18 30.89 -15.27 15.43
CA ALA A 18 30.60 -16.39 14.54
C ALA A 18 29.18 -16.94 14.72
N ILE A 19 28.74 -17.14 15.97
CA ILE A 19 27.38 -17.61 16.27
C ILE A 19 26.34 -16.57 15.82
N ILE A 20 26.54 -15.29 16.13
CA ILE A 20 25.65 -14.21 15.70
C ILE A 20 25.59 -14.14 14.17
N GLY A 21 26.71 -14.36 13.47
CA GLY A 21 26.75 -14.43 12.01
C GLY A 21 25.87 -15.53 11.42
N ILE A 22 25.92 -16.74 11.99
CA ILE A 22 25.08 -17.87 11.56
C ILE A 22 23.60 -17.57 11.82
N LEU A 23 23.26 -17.04 13.00
CA LEU A 23 21.89 -16.68 13.33
C LEU A 23 21.35 -15.58 12.42
N ALA A 24 22.15 -14.55 12.14
CA ALA A 24 21.78 -13.45 11.25
C ALA A 24 21.52 -13.93 9.82
N ALA A 25 22.37 -14.84 9.29
CA ALA A 25 22.21 -15.37 7.94
C ALA A 25 20.86 -16.07 7.72
N ILE A 26 20.33 -16.75 8.74
CA ILE A 26 19.03 -17.44 8.67
C ILE A 26 17.88 -16.48 9.01
N ALA A 27 18.08 -15.57 9.97
CA ALA A 27 17.03 -14.69 10.47
C ALA A 27 16.68 -13.55 9.51
N ILE A 28 17.67 -12.94 8.84
CA ILE A 28 17.47 -11.80 7.93
C ILE A 28 16.48 -12.10 6.79
N PRO A 29 16.63 -13.18 5.99
CA PRO A 29 15.69 -13.46 4.90
C PRO A 29 14.28 -13.74 5.43
N LYS A 30 14.16 -14.51 6.53
CA LYS A 30 12.86 -14.79 7.16
C LYS A 30 12.18 -13.52 7.66
N PHE A 31 12.94 -12.60 8.23
CA PHE A 31 12.40 -11.34 8.73
C PHE A 31 11.93 -10.43 7.59
N ALA A 32 12.65 -10.41 6.46
CA ALA A 32 12.23 -9.68 5.25
C ALA A 32 10.88 -10.19 4.72
N ASP A 33 10.69 -11.51 4.66
CA ASP A 33 9.42 -12.13 4.24
C ASP A 33 8.27 -11.80 5.20
N LEU A 34 8.53 -11.80 6.51
CA LEU A 34 7.53 -11.41 7.52
C LEU A 34 7.10 -9.95 7.36
N ILE A 35 8.04 -9.04 7.09
CA ILE A 35 7.72 -7.63 6.81
C ILE A 35 6.85 -7.53 5.56
N LYS A 36 7.19 -8.23 4.47
CA LYS A 36 6.39 -8.25 3.24
C LYS A 36 4.96 -8.69 3.53
N LYS A 37 4.79 -9.82 4.21
CA LYS A 37 3.47 -10.34 4.60
C LYS A 37 2.68 -9.40 5.50
N SER A 38 3.35 -8.73 6.45
CA SER A 38 2.72 -7.74 7.32
C SER A 38 2.21 -6.53 6.53
N LYS A 39 3.00 -6.07 5.55
CA LYS A 39 2.63 -4.96 4.67
C LYS A 39 1.45 -5.35 3.76
N GLU A 40 1.47 -6.54 3.19
CA GLU A 40 0.32 -7.11 2.45
C GLU A 40 -0.97 -7.16 3.29
N GLY A 41 -0.87 -7.61 4.55
CA GLY A 41 -2.01 -7.65 5.47
C GLY A 41 -2.55 -6.25 5.79
N ALA A 42 -1.67 -5.29 6.07
CA ALA A 42 -2.06 -3.90 6.31
C ALA A 42 -2.77 -3.30 5.10
N THR A 43 -2.27 -3.59 3.91
CA THR A 43 -2.85 -3.17 2.64
C THR A 43 -4.25 -3.75 2.40
N LYS A 44 -4.46 -5.03 2.69
CA LYS A 44 -5.79 -5.66 2.62
C LYS A 44 -6.76 -5.05 3.63
N GLY A 45 -6.28 -4.71 4.83
CA GLY A 45 -7.07 -4.02 5.85
C GLY A 45 -7.49 -2.61 5.42
N SER A 46 -6.55 -1.82 4.90
CA SER A 46 -6.78 -0.52 4.27
C SER A 46 -7.89 -0.59 3.22
N LEU A 47 -7.90 -1.64 2.41
CA LEU A 47 -8.92 -1.85 1.38
C LEU A 47 -10.28 -2.21 1.91
N GLY A 48 -10.33 -3.04 2.93
CA GLY A 48 -11.58 -3.38 3.60
C GLY A 48 -12.27 -2.13 4.13
N ALA A 49 -11.51 -1.21 4.74
CA ALA A 49 -12.05 0.07 5.21
C ALA A 49 -12.60 0.91 4.06
N LEU A 50 -11.86 1.04 2.96
CA LEU A 50 -12.29 1.79 1.78
C LEU A 50 -13.53 1.17 1.11
N ARG A 51 -13.56 -0.16 0.96
CA ARG A 51 -14.73 -0.92 0.48
C ARG A 51 -15.96 -0.65 1.32
N SER A 52 -15.82 -0.72 2.65
CA SER A 52 -16.91 -0.45 3.58
C SER A 52 -17.45 0.96 3.39
N ALA A 53 -16.58 1.96 3.25
CA ALA A 53 -16.97 3.35 3.02
C ALA A 53 -17.72 3.50 1.68
N ILE A 54 -17.24 2.85 0.61
CA ILE A 54 -17.89 2.84 -0.70
C ILE A 54 -19.28 2.18 -0.64
N THR A 55 -19.41 1.05 0.07
CA THR A 55 -20.70 0.35 0.23
C THR A 55 -21.71 1.19 1.00
N ILE A 56 -21.28 1.91 2.06
CA ILE A 56 -22.17 2.82 2.80
C ILE A 56 -22.65 3.96 1.88
N TYR A 57 -21.74 4.59 1.13
CA TYR A 57 -22.12 5.63 0.17
C TYR A 57 -23.11 5.10 -0.87
N TYR A 58 -22.85 3.92 -1.43
CA TYR A 58 -23.71 3.29 -2.44
C TYR A 58 -25.13 3.08 -1.92
N GLY A 59 -25.28 2.65 -0.67
CA GLY A 59 -26.58 2.49 -0.03
C GLY A 59 -27.32 3.81 0.23
N GLU A 60 -26.58 4.88 0.58
CA GLU A 60 -27.17 6.20 0.84
C GLU A 60 -27.49 7.01 -0.42
N GLN A 61 -26.80 6.74 -1.52
CA GLN A 61 -26.98 7.43 -2.81
C GLN A 61 -27.81 6.61 -3.79
N GLU A 62 -28.74 5.80 -3.28
CA GLU A 62 -29.71 5.05 -4.09
C GLU A 62 -29.08 4.18 -5.20
N GLY A 63 -27.93 3.56 -4.90
CA GLY A 63 -27.22 2.69 -5.83
C GLY A 63 -26.26 3.41 -6.78
N ILE A 64 -25.87 4.64 -6.44
CA ILE A 64 -24.84 5.39 -7.16
C ILE A 64 -23.51 5.20 -6.43
N TYR A 65 -22.49 4.73 -7.15
CA TYR A 65 -21.14 4.65 -6.63
C TYR A 65 -20.51 6.04 -6.50
N PRO A 66 -19.60 6.26 -5.52
CA PRO A 66 -18.82 7.48 -5.46
C PRO A 66 -18.17 7.73 -6.82
N THR A 67 -18.38 8.91 -7.39
CA THR A 67 -17.66 9.36 -8.58
C THR A 67 -16.60 10.37 -8.15
N ALA A 68 -15.61 10.59 -9.02
CA ALA A 68 -14.66 11.66 -8.80
C ALA A 68 -15.43 12.99 -8.71
N VAL A 69 -15.35 13.67 -7.57
CA VAL A 69 -15.69 15.09 -7.51
C VAL A 69 -14.47 15.83 -8.02
N THR A 70 -14.65 16.69 -9.02
CA THR A 70 -13.62 17.60 -9.52
C THR A 70 -13.02 18.36 -8.33
N ALA A 71 -11.85 17.93 -7.86
CA ALA A 71 -11.14 18.63 -6.82
C ALA A 71 -10.75 20.01 -7.36
N GLY A 72 -11.18 21.07 -6.67
CA GLY A 72 -10.75 22.43 -6.98
C GLY A 72 -9.22 22.50 -6.99
N THR A 73 -8.69 22.93 -8.13
CA THR A 73 -7.35 23.46 -8.37
C THR A 73 -6.18 22.74 -7.69
N GLY A 74 -5.72 21.67 -8.32
CA GLY A 74 -4.44 21.01 -8.04
C GLY A 74 -4.12 19.85 -9.00
N SER A 75 -4.80 19.82 -10.15
CA SER A 75 -4.72 18.74 -11.14
C SER A 75 -3.38 18.75 -11.88
N VAL A 76 -2.67 17.61 -11.82
CA VAL A 76 -2.01 17.12 -13.03
C VAL A 76 -3.14 16.88 -14.02
N GLN A 77 -3.24 17.76 -15.01
CA GLN A 77 -4.18 17.65 -16.12
C GLN A 77 -3.74 16.44 -16.95
N VAL A 78 -4.59 15.42 -17.05
CA VAL A 78 -4.50 14.43 -18.12
C VAL A 78 -5.53 14.91 -19.15
N ASP A 79 -5.09 15.07 -20.40
CA ASP A 79 -5.77 15.85 -21.44
C ASP A 79 -7.27 15.50 -21.61
N GLU A 80 -8.06 16.52 -21.94
CA GLU A 80 -9.50 16.46 -22.21
C GLU A 80 -9.83 15.38 -23.27
N GLY A 81 -10.24 14.21 -22.79
CA GLY A 81 -10.45 13.00 -23.58
C GLY A 81 -10.15 11.74 -22.79
N ASP A 82 -9.35 11.86 -21.72
CA ASP A 82 -9.07 10.80 -20.76
C ASP A 82 -9.69 11.18 -19.40
N ASP A 83 -10.71 10.43 -18.98
CA ASP A 83 -11.41 10.58 -17.69
C ASP A 83 -10.53 10.06 -16.52
N THR A 84 -9.24 10.40 -16.53
CA THR A 84 -8.22 9.95 -15.60
C THR A 84 -7.78 11.10 -14.70
N GLY A 85 -8.44 11.27 -13.55
CA GLY A 85 -8.01 12.24 -12.54
C GLY A 85 -7.00 11.62 -11.57
N ILE A 86 -5.75 12.11 -11.57
CA ILE A 86 -4.79 11.82 -10.49
C ILE A 86 -5.19 12.69 -9.29
N PHE A 87 -5.92 12.11 -8.34
CA PHE A 87 -6.29 12.79 -7.10
C PHE A 87 -5.34 12.40 -5.98
N ALA A 88 -4.35 13.25 -5.71
CA ALA A 88 -3.72 13.22 -4.41
C ALA A 88 -4.79 13.55 -3.35
N ASN A 89 -5.29 12.54 -2.65
CA ASN A 89 -6.25 12.60 -1.54
C ASN A 89 -7.56 13.38 -1.87
N PRO A 90 -8.68 12.73 -2.21
CA PRO A 90 -9.89 13.43 -2.57
C PRO A 90 -10.43 14.16 -1.34
N THR A 91 -10.27 15.47 -1.27
CA THR A 91 -10.98 16.32 -0.31
C THR A 91 -12.46 16.51 -0.70
N GLY A 92 -13.07 15.51 -1.31
CA GLY A 92 -14.46 15.51 -1.75
C GLY A 92 -15.44 15.07 -0.65
N PRO A 93 -16.76 15.25 -0.85
CA PRO A 93 -17.82 14.92 0.10
C PRO A 93 -17.81 13.45 0.57
N PHE A 94 -17.18 12.56 -0.20
CA PHE A 94 -16.97 11.17 0.20
C PHE A 94 -16.04 11.06 1.43
N LEU A 95 -14.88 11.72 1.43
CA LEU A 95 -13.96 11.63 2.58
C LEU A 95 -14.54 12.30 3.82
N THR A 96 -15.16 13.46 3.67
CA THR A 96 -15.67 14.22 4.82
C THR A 96 -16.75 13.47 5.62
N LYS A 97 -17.43 12.50 5.01
CA LYS A 97 -18.53 11.75 5.63
C LYS A 97 -18.23 10.27 5.87
N TYR A 98 -17.53 9.61 4.95
CA TYR A 98 -17.35 8.16 4.99
C TYR A 98 -15.92 7.73 5.28
N LEU A 99 -14.93 8.64 5.18
CA LEU A 99 -13.52 8.28 5.32
C LEU A 99 -12.59 9.47 5.65
N ASP A 100 -12.07 9.52 6.88
CA ASP A 100 -11.22 10.62 7.37
C ASP A 100 -9.99 10.94 6.49
N LYS A 101 -9.38 9.91 5.88
CA LYS A 101 -8.26 10.05 4.95
C LYS A 101 -8.13 8.82 4.05
N MET A 102 -7.48 8.99 2.90
CA MET A 102 -7.13 7.85 2.06
C MET A 102 -6.19 6.89 2.78
N PRO A 103 -6.48 5.58 2.76
CA PRO A 103 -5.62 4.60 3.38
C PRO A 103 -4.39 4.33 2.49
N SER A 104 -3.24 4.14 3.12
CA SER A 104 -2.00 3.90 2.39
C SER A 104 -1.84 2.45 1.93
N VAL A 105 -1.23 2.30 0.76
CA VAL A 105 -0.76 1.05 0.18
C VAL A 105 0.59 0.71 0.80
N LYS A 106 0.75 -0.53 1.22
CA LYS A 106 2.00 -1.08 1.75
C LYS A 106 2.30 -2.39 1.01
N LEU A 107 3.00 -2.33 -0.12
CA LEU A 107 3.28 -3.53 -0.93
C LEU A 107 4.47 -4.34 -0.42
N GLY A 108 5.33 -3.74 0.40
CA GLY A 108 6.52 -4.43 0.93
C GLY A 108 7.53 -4.82 -0.14
N ILE A 109 7.57 -4.04 -1.22
CA ILE A 109 8.47 -4.22 -2.35
C ILE A 109 9.64 -3.24 -2.18
N ALA A 110 10.86 -3.72 -2.37
CA ALA A 110 12.06 -2.90 -2.23
C ALA A 110 12.05 -1.75 -3.25
N GLY A 111 12.35 -0.53 -2.80
CA GLY A 111 12.39 0.66 -3.64
C GLY A 111 11.05 1.39 -3.81
N LEU A 112 9.95 0.85 -3.28
CA LEU A 112 8.64 1.51 -3.33
C LEU A 112 8.24 2.04 -1.95
N ALA A 113 7.98 3.34 -1.88
CA ALA A 113 7.48 3.98 -0.66
C ALA A 113 6.02 3.57 -0.40
N ASP A 114 5.65 3.45 0.88
CA ASP A 114 4.25 3.34 1.27
C ASP A 114 3.53 4.60 0.77
N THR A 115 2.47 4.43 -0.03
CA THR A 115 1.85 5.52 -0.78
C THR A 115 0.37 5.63 -0.42
N ASP A 116 -0.11 6.81 -0.08
CA ASP A 116 -1.52 7.15 0.16
C ASP A 116 -2.21 7.76 -1.07
N ALA A 117 -1.47 7.91 -2.17
CA ALA A 117 -2.01 8.37 -3.44
C ALA A 117 -3.01 7.34 -4.01
N CYS A 118 -4.18 7.85 -4.37
CA CYS A 118 -5.23 7.13 -5.07
C CYS A 118 -5.50 7.78 -6.43
N VAL A 119 -5.99 7.03 -7.41
CA VAL A 119 -6.42 7.57 -8.70
C VAL A 119 -7.89 7.19 -8.89
N PHE A 120 -8.76 8.18 -9.11
CA PHE A 120 -10.17 7.92 -9.45
C PHE A 120 -10.30 7.99 -10.94
N ILE A 121 -10.79 6.91 -11.54
CA ILE A 121 -11.02 6.84 -12.97
C ILE A 121 -12.50 6.58 -13.24
N SER A 122 -13.06 7.31 -14.21
CA SER A 122 -14.42 7.03 -14.66
C SER A 122 -14.37 5.82 -15.61
N THR A 123 -13.44 5.78 -16.55
CA THR A 123 -13.29 4.69 -17.52
C THR A 123 -12.15 3.73 -17.15
N TYR A 124 -12.19 2.51 -17.69
CA TYR A 124 -11.12 1.54 -17.50
C TYR A 124 -9.88 1.95 -18.31
N VAL A 125 -8.75 2.19 -17.64
CA VAL A 125 -7.49 2.57 -18.28
C VAL A 125 -6.38 1.57 -17.91
N PRO A 126 -6.07 0.59 -18.77
CA PRO A 126 -5.09 -0.46 -18.49
C PRO A 126 -3.68 0.07 -18.18
N ALA A 127 -3.30 1.21 -18.78
CA ALA A 127 -1.98 1.80 -18.59
C ALA A 127 -1.71 2.24 -17.15
N LEU A 128 -2.76 2.66 -16.42
CA LEU A 128 -2.66 3.03 -15.01
C LEU A 128 -2.54 1.82 -14.07
N MET A 129 -2.84 0.60 -14.54
CA MET A 129 -2.64 -0.63 -13.76
C MET A 129 -1.19 -1.14 -13.84
N ALA A 130 -0.41 -0.58 -14.77
CA ALA A 130 0.95 -1.00 -15.07
C ALA A 130 2.00 0.04 -14.64
N ASP A 131 1.60 1.15 -14.02
CA ASP A 131 2.54 2.21 -13.61
C ASP A 131 3.53 1.73 -12.52
N ASN A 132 3.21 0.62 -11.85
CA ASN A 132 4.03 -0.05 -10.86
C ASN A 132 4.45 0.88 -9.70
N LEU A 133 3.68 1.94 -9.47
CA LEU A 133 3.95 2.94 -8.43
C LEU A 133 3.38 2.55 -7.07
N GLY A 134 2.62 1.46 -6.99
CA GLY A 134 2.03 0.97 -5.74
C GLY A 134 0.99 1.92 -5.16
N LYS A 135 0.18 2.48 -6.05
CA LYS A 135 -0.97 3.33 -5.73
C LYS A 135 -2.27 2.51 -5.80
N TRP A 136 -3.33 2.98 -5.16
CA TRP A 136 -4.67 2.46 -5.42
C TRP A 136 -5.31 3.18 -6.58
N TRP A 137 -6.16 2.49 -7.32
CA TRP A 137 -7.13 3.13 -8.18
C TRP A 137 -8.53 2.58 -7.92
N TYR A 138 -9.51 3.43 -8.19
CA TYR A 138 -10.91 3.14 -8.00
C TYR A 138 -11.73 3.55 -9.21
N ARG A 139 -12.67 2.70 -9.61
CA ARG A 139 -13.54 2.92 -10.77
C ARG A 139 -15.00 3.11 -10.34
N GLY A 140 -15.45 4.36 -10.41
CA GLY A 140 -16.75 4.76 -9.87
C GLY A 140 -17.93 4.69 -10.83
N ASN A 141 -17.74 4.70 -12.15
CA ASN A 141 -18.85 5.01 -13.06
C ASN A 141 -19.89 3.89 -13.30
N SER A 142 -19.76 2.72 -12.66
CA SER A 142 -20.76 1.63 -12.61
C SER A 142 -20.27 0.38 -11.86
N PHE A 143 -18.97 0.22 -11.64
CA PHE A 143 -18.39 -1.06 -11.22
C PHE A 143 -17.91 -1.09 -9.76
N GLY A 144 -17.61 0.06 -9.16
CA GLY A 144 -17.16 0.13 -7.76
C GLY A 144 -15.85 -0.63 -7.50
N GLU A 145 -15.03 -0.77 -8.54
CA GLU A 145 -13.84 -1.63 -8.51
C GLU A 145 -12.67 -0.92 -7.80
N LEU A 146 -11.89 -1.67 -7.02
CA LEU A 146 -10.67 -1.22 -6.35
C LEU A 146 -9.51 -2.10 -6.74
N HIS A 147 -8.36 -1.48 -6.96
CA HIS A 147 -7.20 -2.21 -7.48
C HIS A 147 -5.89 -1.53 -7.07
N VAL A 148 -4.83 -2.32 -6.91
CA VAL A 148 -3.45 -1.80 -6.80
C VAL A 148 -2.87 -1.66 -8.20
N SER A 149 -2.18 -0.56 -8.47
CA SER A 149 -1.26 -0.50 -9.61
C SER A 149 0.11 -1.10 -9.26
N HIS A 150 0.21 -2.43 -9.40
CA HIS A 150 1.48 -3.14 -9.30
C HIS A 150 1.43 -4.49 -10.02
N THR A 151 2.47 -4.83 -10.77
CA THR A 151 2.51 -6.06 -11.60
C THR A 151 3.07 -7.28 -10.87
N THR A 152 3.74 -7.08 -9.74
CA THR A 152 4.28 -8.17 -8.90
C THR A 152 3.20 -8.96 -8.19
N THR A 153 3.56 -10.15 -7.72
CA THR A 153 2.72 -11.05 -6.96
C THR A 153 2.90 -10.93 -5.43
N ASP A 154 1.83 -11.21 -4.69
CA ASP A 154 1.84 -11.33 -3.23
C ASP A 154 2.65 -12.59 -2.79
N THR A 155 2.84 -12.75 -1.49
CA THR A 155 3.53 -13.91 -0.89
C THR A 155 2.95 -15.28 -1.24
N LYS A 156 1.75 -15.35 -1.80
CA LYS A 156 1.05 -16.57 -2.27
C LYS A 156 1.05 -16.71 -3.80
N GLY A 157 1.67 -15.79 -4.54
CA GLY A 157 1.75 -15.84 -5.99
C GLY A 157 0.56 -15.23 -6.73
N ALA A 158 -0.37 -14.57 -6.03
CA ALA A 158 -1.50 -13.87 -6.66
C ALA A 158 -1.11 -12.44 -7.05
N SER A 159 -1.64 -11.92 -8.15
CA SER A 159 -1.38 -10.53 -8.58
C SER A 159 -1.92 -9.52 -7.56
N TYR A 160 -1.21 -8.41 -7.33
CA TYR A 160 -1.74 -7.28 -6.57
C TYR A 160 -2.89 -6.54 -7.27
N THR A 161 -3.10 -6.79 -8.56
CA THR A 161 -4.16 -6.12 -9.33
C THR A 161 -5.56 -6.71 -9.13
N SER A 162 -5.71 -7.89 -8.51
CA SER A 162 -6.98 -8.62 -8.48
C SER A 162 -7.63 -8.71 -7.08
N TRP A 163 -7.28 -7.82 -6.15
CA TRP A 163 -7.78 -7.87 -4.77
C TRP A 163 -9.09 -7.14 -4.59
#